data_AF-A0A699UR21-F1
#
_entry.id   AF-A0A699UR21-F1
#
_cell.length_a   1.000
_cell.length_b   1.000
_cell.length_c   1.000
_cell.angle_alpha   90.00
_cell.angle_beta   90.00
_cell.angle_gamma   90.00
#
_symmetry.space_group_name_H-M   'P 1'
#
loop_
_entity.id
_entity.type
_entity.pdbx_description
1 polymer ?
#
loop_
_entity_poly.entity_id
_entity_poly.type
_entity_poly.pdbx_seq_one_letter_code
_entity_poly.pdbx_strand_id
1 'polypeptide(L)' 'DSGFELTGFSDANYAGCKDTFKSTSGEAQFLEEKLVSWSSKKQDCTALSTAKAEYVSLSACCAQVLWMRT' A
#
# COMPACT_ATOMS: atom_id res chain seq x y z
N ASP A 1 11.33 -15.15 23.26
CA ASP A 1 11.22 -14.58 21.91
C ASP A 1 9.98 -15.03 21.17
N SER A 2 8.83 -14.46 21.52
CA SER A 2 7.67 -14.40 20.63
C SER A 2 7.72 -13.03 19.97
N GLY A 3 8.35 -12.94 18.79
CA GLY A 3 8.31 -11.69 18.02
C GLY A 3 6.87 -11.37 17.62
N PHE A 4 6.48 -10.10 17.68
CA PHE A 4 5.18 -9.68 17.18
C PHE A 4 5.09 -9.92 15.67
N GLU A 5 3.98 -10.49 15.20
CA GLU A 5 3.74 -10.69 13.77
C GLU A 5 3.26 -9.38 13.14
N LEU A 6 4.02 -8.85 12.19
CA LEU A 6 3.67 -7.65 11.43
C LEU A 6 3.31 -8.05 10.00
N THR A 7 2.04 -7.86 9.64
CA THR A 7 1.46 -8.21 8.33
C THR A 7 0.99 -6.96 7.60
N GLY A 8 1.41 -6.78 6.36
CA GLY A 8 1.03 -5.67 5.51
C GLY A 8 0.23 -6.12 4.30
N PHE A 9 -0.88 -5.44 4.02
CA PHE A 9 -1.68 -5.58 2.82
C PHE A 9 -1.57 -4.33 1.95
N SER A 10 -1.56 -4.52 0.65
CA SER A 10 -1.57 -3.44 -0.34
C SER A 10 -2.58 -3.74 -1.43
N ASP A 11 -3.28 -2.70 -1.89
CA ASP A 11 -4.18 -2.74 -3.03
C ASP A 11 -3.98 -1.49 -3.89
N ALA A 12 -4.38 -1.53 -5.16
CA ALA A 12 -4.41 -0.32 -5.97
C ALA A 12 -5.57 -0.33 -6.96
N ASN A 13 -6.34 0.76 -7.00
CA ASN A 13 -7.32 0.95 -8.06
C ASN A 13 -6.66 1.56 -9.30
N TYR A 14 -6.66 0.85 -10.42
CA TYR A 14 -6.09 1.36 -11.67
C TYR A 14 -6.98 2.46 -12.26
N ALA A 15 -6.38 3.61 -12.60
CA ALA A 15 -7.05 4.74 -13.25
C ALA A 15 -8.36 5.18 -12.54
N GLY A 16 -8.43 5.04 -11.21
CA GLY A 16 -9.62 5.32 -10.43
C GLY A 16 -10.02 6.80 -10.42
N CYS A 17 -9.07 7.72 -10.62
CA CYS A 17 -9.35 9.16 -10.71
C CYS A 17 -9.65 9.57 -12.17
N LYS A 18 -10.90 9.89 -12.49
CA LYS A 18 -11.32 10.26 -13.87
C LYS A 18 -10.64 11.52 -14.41
N ASP A 19 -10.30 12.47 -13.54
CA ASP A 19 -9.70 13.75 -13.95
C ASP A 19 -8.22 13.60 -14.34
N THR A 20 -7.51 12.67 -13.69
CA THR A 20 -6.04 12.54 -13.84
C THR A 20 -5.59 11.18 -14.39
N PHE A 21 -6.52 10.22 -14.48
CA PHE A 21 -6.25 8.80 -14.75
C PHE A 21 -5.22 8.17 -13.81
N LYS A 22 -4.93 8.83 -12.67
CA LYS A 22 -4.02 8.31 -11.66
C LYS A 22 -4.71 7.23 -10.83
N SER A 23 -3.94 6.21 -10.49
CA SER A 23 -4.35 5.16 -9.59
C SER A 23 -4.38 5.64 -8.14
N THR A 24 -5.10 4.95 -7.28
CA THR A 24 -5.08 5.15 -5.82
C THR A 24 -4.49 3.91 -5.19
N SER A 25 -3.40 4.07 -4.44
CA SER A 25 -2.84 3.01 -3.59
C SER A 25 -3.59 2.96 -2.27
N GLY A 26 -3.93 1.77 -1.81
CA GLY A 26 -4.42 1.47 -0.48
C GLY A 26 -3.44 0.56 0.25
N GLU A 27 -3.21 0.83 1.54
CA GLU A 27 -2.29 0.06 2.37
C GLU A 27 -2.90 -0.13 3.76
N ALA A 28 -2.65 -1.28 4.37
CA ALA A 28 -3.06 -1.59 5.74
C ALA A 28 -2.00 -2.45 6.43
N GLN A 29 -1.50 -2.00 7.58
CA GLN A 29 -0.54 -2.74 8.40
C GLN A 29 -1.20 -3.21 9.70
N PHE A 30 -1.07 -4.50 9.97
CA PHE A 30 -1.59 -5.18 11.13
C PHE A 30 -0.44 -5.66 12.00
N LEU A 31 -0.51 -5.36 13.29
CA LEU A 31 0.31 -5.99 14.30
C LEU A 31 -0.57 -7.04 14.99
N GLU A 32 -0.21 -8.31 14.80
CA GLU A 32 -1.12 -9.44 15.06
C GLU A 32 -2.43 -9.23 14.28
N GLU A 33 -3.58 -9.22 14.96
CA GLU A 33 -4.90 -9.00 14.35
C GLU A 33 -5.38 -7.54 14.47
N LYS A 34 -4.51 -6.62 14.92
CA LYS A 34 -4.88 -5.22 15.17
C LYS A 34 -4.34 -4.33 14.06
N LEU A 35 -5.23 -3.59 13.41
CA LEU A 35 -4.84 -2.55 12.46
C LEU A 35 -4.12 -1.42 13.20
N VAL A 36 -2.83 -1.22 12.90
CA VAL A 36 -1.99 -0.19 13.53
C VAL A 36 -1.74 1.00 12.61
N SER A 37 -1.86 0.80 11.29
CA SER A 37 -1.68 1.86 10.31
C SER A 37 -2.42 1.53 9.03
N TRP A 38 -2.91 2.56 8.34
CA TRP A 38 -3.50 2.45 7.02
C TRP A 38 -3.26 3.72 6.22
N SER A 39 -3.28 3.60 4.91
CA SER A 39 -3.14 4.74 4.02
C SER A 39 -3.98 4.54 2.75
N SER A 40 -4.55 5.62 2.22
CA SER A 40 -5.18 5.64 0.91
C SER A 40 -4.72 6.92 0.20
N LYS A 41 -3.92 6.76 -0.85
CA LYS A 41 -3.21 7.88 -1.49
C LYS A 41 -3.27 7.76 -3.00
N LYS A 42 -3.56 8.88 -3.67
CA LYS A 42 -3.43 8.98 -5.12
C LYS A 42 -1.95 8.83 -5.51
N GLN A 43 -1.64 7.96 -6.45
CA GLN A 43 -0.27 7.76 -6.93
C GLN A 43 0.24 9.02 -7.64
N ASP A 44 1.52 9.35 -7.45
CA ASP A 44 2.12 10.52 -8.08
C ASP A 44 2.29 10.35 -9.59
N CYS A 45 2.53 9.12 -10.05
CA CYS A 45 2.64 8.78 -11.45
C CYS A 45 1.39 8.06 -11.96
N THR A 46 1.12 8.20 -13.25
CA THR A 46 0.07 7.44 -13.93
C THR A 46 0.60 6.03 -14.23
N ALA A 47 -0.02 5.02 -13.65
CA ALA A 47 0.24 3.62 -14.01
C ALA A 47 -0.24 3.35 -15.45
N LEU A 48 0.35 2.36 -16.11
CA LEU A 48 -0.03 1.95 -17.47
C LEU A 48 -0.80 0.62 -17.50
N SER A 49 -0.98 0.00 -16.33
CA SER A 49 -1.70 -1.25 -16.13
C SER A 49 -2.05 -1.40 -14.65
N THR A 50 -3.00 -2.29 -14.35
CA THR A 50 -3.31 -2.69 -12.98
C THR A 50 -2.09 -3.26 -12.27
N ALA A 51 -1.32 -4.14 -12.92
CA ALA A 51 -0.10 -4.71 -12.35
C ALA A 51 0.92 -3.63 -11.94
N LYS A 52 1.09 -2.57 -12.74
CA LYS A 52 1.97 -1.45 -12.37
C LYS A 52 1.42 -0.67 -11.18
N ALA A 53 0.10 -0.45 -11.13
CA ALA A 53 -0.54 0.23 -10.00
C ALA A 53 -0.38 -0.56 -8.70
N GLU A 54 -0.64 -1.87 -8.74
CA GLU A 54 -0.47 -2.79 -7.60
C GLU A 54 0.98 -2.84 -7.15
N TYR A 55 1.94 -2.93 -8.08
CA TYR A 55 3.36 -2.93 -7.75
C TYR A 55 3.81 -1.65 -7.04
N VAL A 56 3.33 -0.48 -7.49
CA VAL A 56 3.62 0.80 -6.82
C VAL A 56 3.05 0.81 -5.40
N SER A 57 1.82 0.36 -5.20
CA SER A 57 1.21 0.24 -3.86
C SER A 57 1.98 -0.74 -2.97
N LEU A 58 2.34 -1.91 -3.49
CA LEU A 58 3.13 -2.90 -2.77
C LEU A 58 4.50 -2.36 -2.35
N SER A 59 5.17 -1.61 -3.22
CA SER A 59 6.49 -1.04 -2.91
C SER A 59 6.45 -0.07 -1.72
N ALA A 60 5.39 0.76 -1.64
CA ALA A 60 5.20 1.71 -0.56
C ALA A 60 4.79 0.99 0.75
N CYS A 61 3.96 -0.05 0.65
CA CYS A 61 3.60 -0.91 1.79
C CYS A 61 4.83 -1.59 2.39
N CYS A 62 5.71 -2.15 1.55
CA CYS A 62 6.97 -2.76 2.00
C CYS A 62 7.89 -1.75 2.69
N ALA A 63 8.00 -0.52 2.17
CA ALA A 63 8.78 0.54 2.81
C ALA A 63 8.22 0.90 4.19
N GLN A 64 6.90 0.95 4.33
CA GLN A 64 6.23 1.21 5.61
C GLN A 64 6.44 0.08 6.63
N VAL A 65 6.30 -1.18 6.19
CA VAL A 65 6.57 -2.35 7.04
C VAL A 65 8.02 -2.39 7.49
N LEU A 66 8.98 -2.06 6.60
CA LEU A 66 10.40 -1.99 6.94
C LEU A 66 10.68 -0.88 7.97
N TRP A 67 10.04 0.28 7.81
CA TRP A 67 10.16 1.40 8.75
C TRP A 67 9.62 1.04 10.13
N MET A 68 8.49 0.32 10.22
CA MET A 68 7.91 -0.14 11.50
C MET A 68 8.74 -1.21 12.21
N ARG A 69 9.60 -1.94 11.50
CA ARG A 69 10.51 -2.94 12.07
C ARG A 69 11.82 -2.36 12.59
N THR A 70 12.10 -1.08 12.30
CA THR A 70 13.32 -0.38 12.75
C THR A 70 13.07 0.23 14.13
#